data_AF-A0A017RYU4-F1
#
_entry.id   AF-A0A017RYU4-F1
#
_cell.length_a   1.000
_cell.length_b   1.000
_cell.length_c   1.000
_cell.angle_alpha   90.00
_cell.angle_beta   90.00
_cell.angle_gamma   90.00
#
_symmetry.space_group_name_H-M   'P 1'
#
loop_
_entity.id
_entity.type
_entity.pdbx_description
1 polymer ?
#
loop_
_entity_poly.entity_id
_entity_poly.type
_entity_poly.pdbx_seq_one_letter_code
_entity_poly.pdbx_strand_id
1 'polypeptide(L)'
;MRAGGAGSLHTMNRRQLVDETGFAYSWWYTWPDEHLNYMRVRARTHGNFFFSLFITGFRWARNNVEHPGWFSWLFRPLSWTYLFFAKRKLTSPQTRSLITSSRTALTMWEGVREKKWSFLSPPGQLRDQGVRTGRYKVFIDSEEDPAVEAVDGAIYNEDLAVAVADEIEGPRMTFLHWSVVGRVGLAAW
;
A
#
# COMPACT_ATOMS: atom_id res chain seq x y z
N MET A 1 16.94 12.06 -5.01
CA MET A 1 15.93 11.01 -4.83
C MET A 1 14.63 11.63 -4.34
N ARG A 2 13.47 11.18 -4.83
CA ARG A 2 12.14 11.62 -4.39
C ARG A 2 11.30 10.40 -4.01
N ALA A 3 10.49 10.53 -2.97
CA ALA A 3 9.54 9.49 -2.57
C ALA A 3 8.11 9.92 -2.92
N GLY A 4 7.34 9.04 -3.53
CA GLY A 4 5.91 9.22 -3.82
C GLY A 4 5.04 8.26 -3.03
N GLY A 5 3.73 8.50 -3.02
CA GLY A 5 2.73 7.65 -2.36
C GLY A 5 2.23 6.49 -3.24
N ALA A 6 1.48 5.56 -2.66
CA ALA A 6 1.03 4.29 -3.27
C ALA A 6 0.19 4.41 -4.56
N GLY A 7 -0.16 5.63 -4.97
CA GLY A 7 -0.88 5.91 -6.21
C GLY A 7 -0.04 5.99 -7.47
N SER A 8 1.26 5.75 -7.39
CA SER A 8 2.20 5.79 -8.52
C SER A 8 2.41 4.44 -9.22
N LEU A 9 1.74 3.38 -8.77
CA LEU A 9 1.91 2.04 -9.32
C LEU A 9 1.29 1.93 -10.73
N HIS A 10 2.13 1.57 -11.70
CA HIS A 10 1.76 1.35 -13.10
C HIS A 10 1.26 -0.10 -13.28
N THR A 11 0.11 -0.28 -13.95
CA THR A 11 -0.38 -1.59 -14.38
C THR A 11 -0.09 -1.82 -15.87
N MET A 12 -0.18 -3.08 -16.32
CA MET A 12 0.20 -3.72 -17.61
C MET A 12 -0.18 -3.02 -18.94
N ASN A 13 -0.70 -1.79 -18.95
CA ASN A 13 -1.09 -1.04 -20.15
C ASN A 13 -0.83 0.47 -20.04
N ARG A 14 0.13 0.91 -19.21
CA ARG A 14 0.30 2.33 -18.78
C ARG A 14 -0.95 2.94 -18.12
N ARG A 15 -1.94 2.11 -17.79
CA ARG A 15 -3.05 2.50 -16.92
C ARG A 15 -2.52 2.46 -15.50
N GLN A 16 -2.82 3.51 -14.74
CA GLN A 16 -2.45 3.55 -13.34
C GLN A 16 -3.57 2.89 -12.55
N LEU A 17 -3.22 2.16 -11.48
CA LEU A 17 -4.21 1.45 -10.67
C LEU A 17 -5.35 2.35 -10.17
N VAL A 18 -5.05 3.64 -9.95
CA VAL A 18 -6.01 4.66 -9.52
C VAL A 18 -7.14 4.94 -10.51
N ASP A 19 -6.95 4.57 -11.79
CA ASP A 19 -7.93 4.75 -12.86
C ASP A 19 -9.05 3.70 -12.83
N GLU A 20 -8.87 2.60 -12.09
CA GLU A 20 -9.89 1.58 -11.94
C GLU A 20 -11.06 2.08 -11.08
N THR A 21 -12.27 1.90 -11.59
CA THR A 21 -13.48 2.31 -10.87
C THR A 21 -13.64 1.47 -9.61
N GLY A 22 -13.56 2.14 -8.46
CA GLY A 22 -13.63 1.47 -7.17
C GLY A 22 -12.31 0.89 -6.66
N PHE A 23 -11.17 1.22 -7.29
CA PHE A 23 -9.81 0.83 -6.86
C PHE A 23 -9.64 0.82 -5.34
N ALA A 24 -9.93 1.93 -4.67
CA ALA A 24 -9.75 2.02 -3.21
C ALA A 24 -10.60 1.00 -2.44
N TYR A 25 -11.83 0.71 -2.88
CA TYR A 25 -12.66 -0.27 -2.19
C TYR A 25 -12.27 -1.71 -2.54
N SER A 26 -12.00 -2.00 -3.83
CA SER A 26 -11.61 -3.35 -4.25
C SER A 26 -10.36 -3.81 -3.53
N TRP A 27 -9.34 -2.94 -3.45
CA TRP A 27 -8.10 -3.21 -2.76
C TRP A 27 -8.27 -3.41 -1.25
N TRP A 28 -9.05 -2.55 -0.59
CA TRP A 28 -9.38 -2.74 0.82
C TRP A 28 -10.10 -4.07 1.08
N TYR A 29 -10.94 -4.50 0.13
CA TYR A 29 -11.70 -5.73 0.24
C TYR A 29 -10.84 -6.98 -0.02
N THR A 30 -9.89 -6.92 -0.97
CA THR A 30 -9.02 -8.05 -1.32
C THR A 30 -7.79 -8.20 -0.43
N TRP A 31 -7.42 -7.18 0.35
CA TRP A 31 -6.25 -7.25 1.21
C TRP A 31 -6.32 -8.35 2.27
N PRO A 32 -5.21 -9.06 2.53
CA PRO A 32 -5.15 -10.07 3.58
C PRO A 32 -5.37 -9.43 4.97
N ASP A 33 -5.84 -10.23 5.91
CA ASP A 33 -6.12 -9.78 7.28
C ASP A 33 -4.85 -9.26 7.98
N GLU A 34 -3.69 -9.79 7.63
CA GLU A 34 -2.36 -9.39 8.08
C GLU A 34 -2.06 -7.94 7.70
N HIS A 35 -2.38 -7.54 6.46
CA HIS A 35 -2.19 -6.18 5.97
C HIS A 35 -3.13 -5.20 6.68
N LEU A 36 -4.41 -5.56 6.82
CA LEU A 36 -5.37 -4.75 7.57
C LEU A 36 -4.96 -4.61 9.04
N ASN A 37 -4.44 -5.69 9.65
CA ASN A 37 -3.95 -5.64 11.02
C ASN A 37 -2.72 -4.73 11.16
N TYR A 38 -1.79 -4.78 10.20
CA TYR A 38 -0.67 -3.86 10.12
C TYR A 38 -1.15 -2.40 10.06
N MET A 39 -2.07 -2.07 9.14
CA MET A 39 -2.64 -0.71 9.04
C MET A 39 -3.32 -0.28 10.34
N ARG A 40 -4.03 -1.19 11.01
CA ARG A 40 -4.71 -0.92 12.28
C ARG A 40 -3.71 -0.58 13.39
N VAL A 41 -2.65 -1.36 13.53
CA VAL A 41 -1.59 -1.11 14.52
C VAL A 41 -0.91 0.22 14.23
N ARG A 42 -0.51 0.44 12.98
CA ARG A 42 0.11 1.69 12.53
C ARG A 42 -0.78 2.90 12.81
N ALA A 43 -2.08 2.81 12.51
CA ALA A 43 -3.05 3.86 12.81
C ALA A 43 -3.08 4.21 14.30
N ARG A 44 -3.08 3.20 15.19
CA ARG A 44 -3.03 3.43 16.65
C ARG A 44 -1.72 4.06 17.10
N THR A 45 -0.58 3.56 16.61
CA THR A 45 0.74 4.09 16.96
C THR A 45 0.89 5.56 16.56
N HIS A 46 0.28 5.97 15.45
CA HIS A 46 0.25 7.37 15.00
C HIS A 46 -0.94 8.18 15.55
N GLY A 47 -1.63 7.69 16.59
CA GLY A 47 -2.71 8.43 17.28
C GLY A 47 -4.05 8.49 16.53
N ASN A 48 -4.20 7.80 15.40
CA ASN A 48 -5.42 7.78 14.61
C ASN A 48 -6.39 6.66 15.05
N PHE A 49 -7.06 6.91 16.18
CA PHE A 49 -8.00 5.96 16.78
C PHE A 49 -9.19 5.63 15.87
N PHE A 50 -9.79 6.65 15.24
CA PHE A 50 -10.97 6.46 14.39
C PHE A 50 -10.67 5.59 13.17
N PHE A 51 -9.49 5.76 12.58
CA PHE A 51 -9.07 4.92 11.46
C PHE A 51 -8.81 3.47 11.91
N SER A 52 -8.24 3.25 13.10
CA SER A 52 -8.11 1.91 13.68
C SER A 52 -9.47 1.25 13.92
N LEU A 53 -10.48 2.00 14.37
CA LEU A 53 -11.83 1.48 14.58
C LEU A 53 -12.50 1.14 13.25
N PHE A 54 -12.33 1.99 12.23
CA PHE A 54 -12.80 1.73 10.87
C PHE A 54 -12.22 0.42 10.31
N ILE A 55 -10.91 0.20 10.40
CA ILE A 55 -10.27 -1.03 9.92
C ILE A 55 -10.82 -2.27 10.65
N THR A 56 -11.02 -2.15 11.97
CA THR A 56 -11.57 -3.25 12.78
C THR A 56 -13.01 -3.59 12.36
N GLY A 57 -13.85 -2.57 12.16
CA GLY A 57 -15.22 -2.73 11.69
C GLY A 57 -15.31 -3.28 10.27
N PHE A 58 -14.45 -2.81 9.37
CA PHE A 58 -14.35 -3.29 7.99
C PHE A 58 -14.01 -4.78 7.96
N ARG A 59 -13.01 -5.21 8.73
CA ARG A 59 -12.64 -6.63 8.83
C ARG A 59 -13.76 -7.48 9.41
N TRP A 60 -14.41 -7.02 10.48
CA TRP A 60 -15.57 -7.71 11.05
C TRP A 60 -16.71 -7.86 10.02
N ALA A 61 -17.04 -6.79 9.31
CA ALA A 61 -18.12 -6.81 8.31
C ALA A 61 -17.79 -7.72 7.12
N ARG A 62 -16.54 -7.69 6.62
CA ARG A 62 -16.06 -8.61 5.58
C ARG A 62 -16.15 -10.07 6.04
N ASN A 63 -15.61 -10.39 7.21
CA ASN A 63 -15.60 -11.76 7.74
C ASN A 63 -17.01 -12.32 7.93
N ASN A 64 -17.98 -11.51 8.38
CA ASN A 64 -19.39 -11.94 8.50
C ASN A 64 -20.08 -12.20 7.15
N VAL A 65 -19.60 -11.59 6.06
CA VAL A 65 -20.12 -11.80 4.71
C VAL A 65 -19.51 -13.05 4.08
N GLU A 66 -18.19 -13.22 4.19
CA GLU A 66 -17.41 -14.29 3.55
C GLU A 66 -17.44 -15.62 4.30
N HIS A 67 -17.45 -15.59 5.64
CA HIS A 67 -17.42 -16.76 6.49
C HIS A 67 -18.67 -16.83 7.39
N PRO A 68 -19.84 -17.21 6.82
CA PRO A 68 -21.08 -17.26 7.59
C PRO A 68 -21.06 -18.41 8.60
N GLY A 69 -20.91 -18.08 9.88
CA GLY A 69 -21.27 -18.97 10.99
C GLY A 69 -22.77 -19.01 11.31
N TRP A 70 -23.16 -19.79 12.32
CA TRP A 70 -24.54 -20.03 12.74
C TRP A 70 -25.37 -18.75 12.99
N PHE A 71 -24.78 -17.71 13.60
CA PHE A 71 -25.48 -16.47 13.97
C PHE A 71 -25.36 -15.33 12.95
N SER A 72 -24.68 -15.56 11.82
CA SER A 72 -24.31 -14.50 10.87
C SER A 72 -25.51 -13.89 10.15
N TRP A 73 -26.62 -14.61 10.06
CA TRP A 73 -27.84 -14.13 9.41
C TRP A 73 -28.42 -12.87 10.11
N LEU A 74 -28.25 -12.75 11.43
CA LEU A 74 -28.68 -11.58 12.21
C LEU A 74 -27.80 -10.36 11.95
N PHE A 75 -26.49 -10.56 11.79
CA PHE A 75 -25.51 -9.48 11.61
C PHE A 75 -25.22 -9.13 10.16
N ARG A 76 -25.67 -9.95 9.21
CA ARG A 76 -25.55 -9.71 7.77
C ARG A 76 -26.13 -8.37 7.31
N PRO A 77 -27.37 -7.97 7.62
CA PRO A 77 -27.88 -6.68 7.20
C PRO A 77 -27.03 -5.51 7.72
N LEU A 78 -26.52 -5.61 8.95
CA LEU A 78 -25.59 -4.63 9.54
C LEU A 78 -24.22 -4.63 8.84
N SER A 79 -23.69 -5.80 8.50
CA SER A 79 -22.40 -5.94 7.80
C SER A 79 -22.50 -5.38 6.37
N TRP A 80 -23.58 -5.68 5.65
CA TRP A 80 -23.84 -5.17 4.32
C TRP A 80 -24.00 -3.66 4.30
N THR A 81 -24.77 -3.10 5.24
CA THR A 81 -24.91 -1.65 5.38
C THR A 81 -23.57 -0.99 5.71
N TYR A 82 -22.78 -1.57 6.62
CA TYR A 82 -21.43 -1.08 6.92
C TYR A 82 -20.53 -1.07 5.68
N LEU A 83 -20.45 -2.18 4.94
CA LEU A 83 -19.63 -2.29 3.72
C LEU A 83 -20.12 -1.34 2.63
N PHE A 84 -21.44 -1.11 2.51
CA PHE A 84 -22.00 -0.13 1.59
C PHE A 84 -21.55 1.30 1.93
N PHE A 85 -21.58 1.69 3.20
CA PHE A 85 -21.07 3.00 3.64
C PHE A 85 -19.56 3.10 3.46
N ALA A 86 -18.80 2.05 3.79
CA ALA A 86 -17.36 1.98 3.57
C ALA A 86 -17.02 2.15 2.08
N LYS A 87 -17.74 1.47 1.19
CA LYS A 87 -17.62 1.63 -0.26
C LYS A 87 -17.84 3.07 -0.68
N ARG A 88 -18.95 3.70 -0.29
CA ARG A 88 -19.24 5.11 -0.63
C ARG A 88 -18.14 6.07 -0.16
N LYS A 89 -17.56 5.84 1.02
CA LYS A 89 -16.48 6.68 1.56
C LYS A 89 -15.15 6.44 0.84
N LEU A 90 -14.78 5.19 0.59
CA LEU A 90 -13.54 4.81 -0.10
C LEU A 90 -13.55 5.22 -1.57
N THR A 91 -14.71 5.21 -2.23
CA THR A 91 -14.86 5.66 -3.62
C THR A 91 -15.06 7.18 -3.75
N SER A 92 -15.14 7.92 -2.65
CA SER A 92 -15.33 9.37 -2.71
C SER A 92 -14.11 10.08 -3.31
N PRO A 93 -14.30 11.17 -4.08
CA PRO A 93 -13.20 11.91 -4.68
C PRO A 93 -12.17 12.40 -3.66
N GLN A 94 -12.63 12.79 -2.47
CA GLN A 94 -11.76 13.27 -1.39
C GLN A 94 -10.82 12.17 -0.89
N THR A 95 -11.30 10.94 -0.72
CA THR A 95 -10.45 9.80 -0.31
C THR A 95 -9.48 9.40 -1.41
N ARG A 96 -9.89 9.52 -2.68
CA ARG A 96 -9.02 9.27 -3.83
C ARG A 96 -7.95 10.33 -4.02
N SER A 97 -8.13 11.53 -3.47
CA SER A 97 -7.27 12.69 -3.70
C SER A 97 -5.80 12.42 -3.38
N LEU A 98 -5.48 11.79 -2.26
CA LEU A 98 -4.11 11.46 -1.86
C LEU A 98 -3.40 10.55 -2.87
N ILE A 99 -4.13 9.54 -3.36
CA ILE A 99 -3.62 8.57 -4.32
C ILE A 99 -3.43 9.24 -5.69
N THR A 100 -4.39 10.06 -6.11
CA THR A 100 -4.28 10.85 -7.35
C THR A 100 -3.18 11.91 -7.28
N SER A 101 -2.92 12.52 -6.12
CA SER A 101 -1.83 13.48 -5.94
C SER A 101 -0.47 12.80 -6.05
N SER A 102 -0.35 11.55 -5.59
CA SER A 102 0.87 10.76 -5.76
C SER A 102 1.16 10.46 -7.23
N ARG A 103 0.12 10.16 -8.02
CA ARG A 103 0.21 10.12 -9.50
C ARG A 103 0.70 11.44 -10.07
N THR A 104 0.05 12.54 -9.70
CA THR A 104 0.36 13.86 -10.27
C THR A 104 1.83 14.20 -10.01
N ALA A 105 2.34 13.86 -8.83
CA ALA A 105 3.75 14.02 -8.52
C ALA A 105 4.65 13.22 -9.48
N LEU A 106 4.38 11.94 -9.74
CA LEU A 106 5.18 11.13 -10.67
C LEU A 106 5.15 11.73 -12.09
N THR A 107 3.97 12.05 -12.62
CA THR A 107 3.81 12.61 -13.97
C THR A 107 4.55 13.94 -14.15
N MET A 108 4.63 14.77 -13.10
CA MET A 108 5.43 16.00 -13.15
C MET A 108 6.94 15.73 -13.33
N TRP A 109 7.45 14.59 -12.90
CA TRP A 109 8.87 14.23 -13.02
C TRP A 109 9.20 13.53 -14.35
N GLU A 110 8.26 12.79 -14.94
CA GLU A 110 8.48 12.02 -16.17
C GLU A 110 9.04 12.86 -17.33
N GLY A 111 8.69 14.16 -17.40
CA GLY A 111 9.19 15.11 -18.41
C GLY A 111 10.49 15.83 -18.08
N VAL A 112 10.96 15.75 -16.83
CA VAL A 112 12.18 16.46 -16.40
C VAL A 112 13.42 15.67 -16.82
N ARG A 113 14.27 16.30 -17.64
CA ARG A 113 15.57 15.75 -18.09
C ARG A 113 16.78 16.53 -17.62
N GLU A 114 16.59 17.79 -17.21
CA GLU A 114 17.65 18.70 -16.78
C GLU A 114 18.27 18.33 -15.42
N LYS A 115 17.55 17.54 -14.59
CA LYS A 115 18.01 17.10 -13.28
C LYS A 115 17.78 15.61 -13.14
N LYS A 116 18.83 14.88 -12.75
CA LYS A 116 18.74 13.46 -12.40
C LYS A 116 17.76 13.31 -11.23
N TRP A 117 16.76 12.46 -11.40
CA TRP A 117 15.80 12.11 -10.35
C TRP A 117 15.61 10.60 -10.31
N SER A 118 15.15 10.09 -9.17
CA SER A 118 14.63 8.73 -9.01
C SER A 118 13.38 8.84 -8.15
N PHE A 119 12.37 8.01 -8.42
CA PHE A 119 11.09 8.06 -7.74
C PHE A 119 10.80 6.75 -7.02
N LEU A 120 10.87 6.78 -5.69
CA LEU A 120 10.58 5.64 -4.82
C LEU A 120 9.12 5.66 -4.39
N SER A 121 8.32 4.68 -4.80
CA SER A 121 6.98 4.44 -4.27
C SER A 121 7.06 3.77 -2.89
N PRO A 122 6.02 3.90 -2.04
CA PRO A 122 6.03 3.27 -0.74
C PRO A 122 5.87 1.76 -0.94
N PRO A 123 6.58 0.96 -0.14
CA PRO A 123 6.35 -0.48 -0.08
C PRO A 123 4.92 -0.76 0.40
N GLY A 124 4.32 -1.88 -0.04
CA GLY A 124 2.97 -2.26 0.37
C GLY A 124 2.82 -2.39 1.91
N GLN A 125 3.86 -2.85 2.60
CA GLN A 125 3.91 -2.87 4.07
C GLN A 125 5.24 -2.32 4.57
N LEU A 126 5.21 -1.17 5.25
CA LEU A 126 6.37 -0.55 5.91
C LEU A 126 6.33 -0.81 7.41
N ARG A 127 7.28 -1.55 7.98
CA ARG A 127 7.30 -1.86 9.41
C ARG A 127 8.21 -0.88 10.14
N ASP A 128 7.69 -0.27 11.21
CA ASP A 128 8.36 0.86 11.87
C ASP A 128 9.63 0.48 12.64
N GLN A 129 9.73 -0.75 13.12
CA GLN A 129 10.86 -1.26 13.89
C GLN A 129 11.18 -2.69 13.47
N GLY A 130 12.46 -2.96 13.17
CA GLY A 130 12.90 -4.31 12.88
C GLY A 130 14.40 -4.50 12.81
N VAL A 131 14.78 -5.65 12.25
CA VAL A 131 16.19 -6.01 12.06
C VAL A 131 16.63 -5.48 10.70
N ARG A 132 17.70 -4.69 10.69
CA ARG A 132 18.42 -4.34 9.46
C ARG A 132 19.06 -5.60 8.89
N THR A 133 18.49 -6.15 7.84
CA THR A 133 19.04 -7.32 7.13
C THR A 133 19.98 -6.91 6.00
N GLY A 134 19.82 -5.70 5.46
CA GLY A 134 20.47 -5.25 4.24
C GLY A 134 20.01 -5.98 2.98
N ARG A 135 18.94 -6.79 3.06
CA ARG A 135 18.42 -7.58 1.95
C ARG A 135 17.06 -7.06 1.54
N TYR A 136 16.94 -6.68 0.28
CA TYR A 136 15.69 -6.20 -0.31
C TYR A 136 15.64 -6.58 -1.80
N LYS A 137 14.42 -6.74 -2.30
CA LYS A 137 14.13 -6.92 -3.72
C LYS A 137 13.65 -5.59 -4.29
N VAL A 138 14.20 -5.18 -5.42
CA VAL A 138 13.84 -3.95 -6.12
C VAL A 138 12.88 -4.27 -7.25
N PHE A 139 11.88 -3.42 -7.43
CA PHE A 139 10.92 -3.44 -8.53
C PHE A 139 11.09 -2.14 -9.29
N ILE A 140 11.45 -2.20 -10.57
CA ILE A 140 11.67 -1.03 -11.43
C ILE A 140 10.63 -1.07 -12.53
N ASP A 141 9.79 -0.04 -12.63
CA ASP A 141 8.73 0.06 -13.64
C ASP A 141 7.97 -1.28 -13.88
N SER A 142 7.84 -2.07 -12.82
CA SER A 142 7.45 -3.48 -12.87
C SER A 142 5.96 -3.63 -13.11
N GLU A 143 5.59 -4.55 -14.01
CA GLU A 143 4.21 -5.01 -14.19
C GLU A 143 3.73 -5.88 -13.02
N GLU A 144 4.66 -6.54 -12.31
CA GLU A 144 4.40 -7.22 -11.05
C GLU A 144 4.24 -6.15 -9.97
N ASP A 145 3.03 -6.07 -9.41
CA ASP A 145 2.70 -5.11 -8.37
C ASP A 145 3.49 -5.46 -7.09
N PRO A 146 4.40 -4.59 -6.61
CA PRO A 146 5.08 -4.78 -5.35
C PRO A 146 4.11 -4.97 -4.19
N ALA A 147 2.86 -4.48 -4.28
CA ALA A 147 1.82 -4.70 -3.28
C ALA A 147 1.32 -6.14 -3.23
N VAL A 148 1.34 -6.88 -4.35
CA VAL A 148 1.00 -8.31 -4.40
C VAL A 148 2.11 -9.13 -3.74
N GLU A 149 3.37 -8.87 -4.07
CA GLU A 149 4.47 -9.51 -3.36
C GLU A 149 4.59 -9.00 -1.91
N ALA A 150 4.11 -7.77 -1.63
CA ALA A 150 4.11 -7.21 -0.28
C ALA A 150 2.95 -7.62 0.62
N VAL A 151 2.00 -8.41 0.10
CA VAL A 151 1.10 -9.21 0.94
C VAL A 151 1.94 -10.17 1.78
N ASP A 152 2.93 -10.82 1.17
CA ASP A 152 3.86 -11.76 1.82
C ASP A 152 5.21 -11.11 2.21
N GLY A 153 5.53 -9.94 1.64
CA GLY A 153 6.79 -9.22 1.80
C GLY A 153 6.62 -7.81 2.39
N ALA A 154 6.93 -7.63 3.66
CA ALA A 154 7.05 -6.29 4.23
C ALA A 154 8.51 -5.81 4.15
N ILE A 155 8.75 -4.50 4.32
CA ILE A 155 10.11 -3.99 4.52
C ILE A 155 10.17 -3.21 5.83
N TYR A 156 11.27 -3.38 6.56
CA TYR A 156 11.57 -2.56 7.73
C TYR A 156 12.09 -1.18 7.30
N ASN A 157 11.85 -0.16 8.12
CA ASN A 157 12.38 1.19 7.90
C ASN A 157 13.91 1.18 7.68
N GLU A 158 14.61 0.31 8.42
CA GLU A 158 16.05 0.17 8.36
C GLU A 158 16.54 -0.36 7.01
N ASP A 159 15.85 -1.36 6.44
CA ASP A 159 16.21 -1.91 5.12
C ASP A 159 15.77 -0.99 3.98
N LEU A 160 14.66 -0.26 4.15
CA LEU A 160 14.28 0.82 3.23
C LEU A 160 15.35 1.91 3.20
N ALA A 161 15.90 2.28 4.36
CA ALA A 161 16.98 3.28 4.46
C ALA A 161 18.26 2.79 3.78
N VAL A 162 18.59 1.49 3.88
CA VAL A 162 19.71 0.89 3.12
C VAL A 162 19.46 1.00 1.63
N ALA A 163 18.26 0.63 1.14
CA ALA A 163 17.95 0.72 -0.29
C ALA A 163 18.04 2.15 -0.83
N VAL A 164 17.61 3.13 -0.04
CA VAL A 164 17.75 4.56 -0.33
C VAL A 164 19.21 4.98 -0.40
N ALA A 165 20.04 4.55 0.57
CA ALA A 165 21.47 4.85 0.60
C ALA A 165 22.19 4.26 -0.62
N ASP A 166 21.91 3.00 -0.96
CA ASP A 166 22.50 2.31 -2.11
C ASP A 166 22.19 3.02 -3.43
N GLU A 167 20.99 3.57 -3.61
CA GLU A 167 20.63 4.37 -4.80
C GLU A 167 21.27 5.77 -4.80
N ILE A 168 21.55 6.36 -3.64
CA ILE A 168 22.23 7.66 -3.56
C ILE A 168 23.73 7.50 -3.86
N GLU A 169 24.36 6.46 -3.31
CA GLU A 169 25.78 6.18 -3.47
C GLU A 169 26.11 5.58 -4.84
N GLY A 170 25.25 4.71 -5.36
CA GLY A 170 25.39 4.03 -6.65
C GLY A 170 24.11 4.14 -7.48
N PRO A 171 23.82 5.32 -8.08
CA PRO A 171 22.55 5.59 -8.75
C PRO A 171 22.35 4.68 -9.96
N ARG A 172 21.39 3.77 -9.85
CA ARG A 172 20.97 2.82 -10.89
C ARG A 172 19.58 3.10 -11.42
N MET A 173 18.77 3.90 -10.71
CA MET A 173 17.34 4.12 -10.98
C MET A 173 17.07 5.56 -11.44
N THR A 174 18.01 6.14 -12.18
CA THR A 174 17.89 7.51 -12.68
C THR A 174 16.83 7.59 -13.78
N PHE A 175 15.89 8.51 -13.62
CA PHE A 175 14.68 8.73 -14.43
C PHE A 175 13.66 7.58 -14.37
N LEU A 176 13.77 6.72 -13.36
CA LEU A 176 12.88 5.56 -13.21
C LEU A 176 12.04 5.65 -11.94
N HIS A 177 10.87 5.03 -12.00
CA HIS A 177 10.06 4.74 -10.83
C HIS A 177 10.43 3.35 -10.30
N TRP A 178 10.56 3.25 -8.98
CA TRP A 178 10.89 1.99 -8.33
C TRP A 178 10.19 1.82 -6.99
N SER A 179 10.14 0.57 -6.53
CA SER A 179 9.68 0.18 -5.21
C SER A 179 10.62 -0.89 -4.65
N VAL A 180 10.44 -1.20 -3.36
CA VAL A 180 11.19 -2.27 -2.70
C VAL A 180 10.29 -3.12 -1.83
N VAL A 181 10.65 -4.38 -1.75
CA VAL A 181 10.05 -5.35 -0.83
C VAL A 181 11.19 -6.02 -0.07
N GLY A 182 11.00 -6.20 1.23
CA GLY A 182 11.91 -6.98 2.07
C GLY A 182 11.28 -8.30 2.51
N ARG A 183 11.91 -8.97 3.47
CA ARG A 183 11.23 -9.99 4.27
C ARG A 183 11.30 -9.60 5.73
N VAL A 184 10.19 -9.81 6.43
CA VAL A 184 10.02 -9.45 7.85
C VAL A 184 9.97 -10.74 8.66
N GLY A 185 10.85 -10.85 9.66
CA GLY A 185 10.98 -12.02 10.52
C GLY A 185 12.36 -12.71 10.42
N LEU A 186 12.87 -13.19 11.56
CA LEU A 186 14.19 -13.84 11.68
C LEU A 186 14.28 -15.19 10.97
N ALA A 187 13.16 -15.87 10.73
CA ALA A 187 13.11 -17.21 10.15
C ALA A 187 12.87 -17.24 8.63
N ALA A 188 12.79 -16.07 7.98
CA ALA A 188 12.39 -15.96 6.58
C ALA A 188 13.55 -16.01 5.59
N TRP A 189 14.75 -16.45 5.99
CA TRP A 189 15.94 -16.55 5.14
C TRP A 189 16.76 -17.80 5.45
#